data_AF-A0A0G4IBR4-F1
#
_entry.id   AF-A0A0G4IBR4-F1
#
_cell.length_a   1.000
_cell.length_b   1.000
_cell.length_c   1.000
_cell.angle_alpha   90.00
_cell.angle_beta   90.00
_cell.angle_gamma   90.00
#
_symmetry.space_group_name_H-M   'P 1'
#
loop_
_entity.id
_entity.type
_entity.pdbx_description
1 polymer ?
#
loop_
_entity_poly.entity_id
_entity_poly.type
_entity_poly.pdbx_seq_one_letter_code
_entity_poly.pdbx_strand_id
1 'polypeptide(L)' 'MKAPAKGSGCTDPKAMNYAEIALIDDGSCRYAVPGCTDATALNFHAAATIDDGSCKYASDQVASSYT' A
#
# COMPACT_ATOMS: atom_id res chain seq x y z
N MET A 1 -25.18 17.60 9.99
CA MET A 1 -24.23 16.87 9.13
C MET A 1 -23.90 17.78 7.94
N LYS A 2 -22.65 18.24 7.81
CA LYS A 2 -22.22 19.08 6.68
C LYS A 2 -22.18 18.21 5.42
N ALA A 3 -22.81 18.64 4.33
CA ALA A 3 -22.63 18.01 3.03
C ALA A 3 -21.13 18.01 2.64
N PRO A 4 -20.62 16.99 1.93
CA PRO A 4 -19.26 17.03 1.41
C PRO A 4 -19.15 18.30 0.55
N ALA A 5 -18.14 19.13 0.81
CA ALA A 5 -17.96 20.33 0.01
C ALA A 5 -17.72 19.87 -1.44
N LYS A 6 -18.40 20.51 -2.40
CA LYS A 6 -18.19 20.26 -3.82
C LYS A 6 -16.69 20.50 -4.13
N GLY A 7 -15.94 19.43 -4.43
CA GLY A 7 -14.48 19.48 -4.60
C GLY A 7 -13.67 19.01 -3.38
N SER A 8 -14.29 18.35 -2.39
CA SER A 8 -13.58 17.62 -1.33
C SER A 8 -13.20 16.21 -1.77
N GLY A 9 -11.98 15.79 -1.41
CA GLY A 9 -11.41 14.47 -1.68
C GLY A 9 -9.92 14.47 -1.39
N CYS A 10 -9.22 13.36 -1.60
CA CYS A 10 -7.78 13.32 -1.38
C CYS A 10 -7.02 14.21 -2.40
N THR A 11 -6.24 15.16 -1.90
CA THR A 11 -5.44 16.08 -2.74
C THR A 11 -3.97 15.67 -2.88
N ASP A 12 -3.55 14.55 -2.28
CA ASP A 12 -2.17 14.07 -2.36
C ASP A 12 -1.98 13.13 -3.58
N PRO A 13 -1.18 13.50 -4.59
CA PRO A 13 -0.93 12.67 -5.77
C PRO A 13 -0.21 11.34 -5.49
N LYS A 14 0.35 11.16 -4.29
CA LYS A 14 0.95 9.89 -3.85
C LYS A 14 -0.07 8.92 -3.26
N ALA A 15 -1.30 9.38 -2.99
CA ALA A 15 -2.36 8.52 -2.47
C ALA A 15 -3.02 7.71 -3.59
N MET A 16 -3.46 6.49 -3.25
CA MET A 16 -4.16 5.58 -4.16
C MET A 16 -5.52 6.10 -4.61
N ASN A 17 -6.10 7.06 -3.89
CA ASN A 17 -7.39 7.68 -4.17
C ASN A 17 -7.28 9.19 -4.44
N TYR A 18 -6.12 9.64 -4.94
CA TYR A 18 -5.95 11.02 -5.40
C TYR A 18 -7.05 11.43 -6.38
N ALA A 19 -7.63 12.60 -6.15
CA ALA A 19 -8.63 13.19 -7.03
C ALA A 19 -8.11 14.54 -7.54
N GLU A 20 -7.82 14.63 -8.85
CA GLU A 20 -7.28 15.84 -9.48
C GLU A 20 -8.21 17.06 -9.35
N ILE A 21 -9.53 16.81 -9.25
CA ILE A 21 -10.54 17.87 -9.05
C ILE A 21 -10.75 18.24 -7.59
N ALA A 22 -10.10 17.55 -6.64
CA ALA A 22 -10.19 17.87 -5.22
C ALA A 22 -9.35 19.12 -4.93
N LEU A 23 -9.99 20.12 -4.36
CA LEU A 23 -9.37 21.39 -3.94
C LEU A 23 -9.19 21.46 -2.43
N ILE A 24 -9.87 20.58 -1.68
CA ILE A 24 -9.88 20.54 -0.22
C ILE A 24 -9.67 19.10 0.20
N ASP A 25 -8.56 18.84 0.91
CA ASP A 25 -8.34 17.53 1.53
C ASP A 25 -9.40 17.26 2.59
N ASP A 26 -10.07 16.13 2.47
CA ASP A 26 -11.08 15.67 3.42
C ASP A 26 -10.54 14.61 4.40
N GLY A 27 -9.23 14.34 4.35
CA GLY A 27 -8.56 13.34 5.17
C GLY A 27 -8.84 11.91 4.72
N SER A 28 -9.42 11.70 3.52
CA SER A 28 -9.70 10.37 2.99
C SER A 28 -8.51 9.72 2.29
N CYS A 29 -7.34 10.37 2.21
CA CYS A 29 -6.17 9.84 1.51
C CYS A 29 -5.76 8.44 2.02
N ARG A 30 -5.62 7.49 1.09
CA ARG A 30 -5.18 6.12 1.33
C ARG A 30 -3.84 5.89 0.66
N TYR A 31 -2.85 5.44 1.41
CA TYR A 31 -1.51 5.20 0.90
C TYR A 31 -1.25 3.71 0.73
N ALA A 32 -0.43 3.37 -0.26
CA ALA A 32 0.06 2.02 -0.40
C ALA A 32 1.04 1.71 0.74
N VAL A 33 0.87 0.54 1.35
CA VAL A 33 1.79 0.00 2.34
C VAL A 33 2.63 -1.06 1.65
N PRO A 34 3.92 -0.80 1.38
CA PRO A 34 4.80 -1.80 0.77
C PRO A 34 5.14 -2.91 1.77
N GLY A 35 5.25 -4.13 1.26
CA GLY A 35 5.70 -5.31 2.00
C GLY A 35 5.25 -6.59 1.31
N CYS A 36 5.73 -7.74 1.78
CA CYS A 36 5.31 -9.01 1.18
C CYS A 36 3.80 -9.26 1.37
N THR A 37 3.08 -9.44 0.26
CA THR A 37 1.62 -9.68 0.27
C THR A 37 1.24 -11.16 0.21
N ASP A 38 2.20 -12.05 -0.02
CA ASP A 38 1.97 -13.49 -0.07
C ASP A 38 1.88 -14.07 1.35
N ALA A 39 0.69 -14.58 1.72
CA ALA A 39 0.44 -15.17 3.03
C ALA A 39 1.22 -16.47 3.32
N THR A 40 1.81 -17.08 2.29
CA THR A 40 2.66 -18.27 2.40
C THR A 40 4.15 -17.93 2.58
N ALA A 41 4.54 -16.67 2.38
CA ALA A 41 5.91 -16.22 2.60
C ALA A 41 6.24 -16.11 4.09
N LEU A 42 7.51 -16.31 4.43
CA LEU A 42 8.03 -16.27 5.79
C LEU A 42 7.96 -14.86 6.41
N ASN A 43 7.92 -13.83 5.57
CA ASN A 43 7.86 -12.42 5.95
C ASN A 43 6.57 -11.73 5.47
N PHE A 44 5.47 -12.48 5.36
CA PHE A 44 4.16 -11.92 5.06
C PHE A 44 3.84 -10.72 5.97
N HIS A 45 3.45 -9.60 5.36
CA HIS A 45 3.06 -8.39 6.06
C HIS A 45 1.56 -8.13 5.85
N ALA A 46 0.76 -8.45 6.86
CA ALA A 46 -0.71 -8.38 6.75
C ALA A 46 -1.28 -6.99 6.43
N ALA A 47 -0.54 -5.92 6.73
CA ALA A 47 -0.94 -4.57 6.39
C ALA A 47 -0.42 -4.12 5.00
N ALA A 48 0.41 -4.91 4.32
CA ALA A 48 0.89 -4.59 2.99
C ALA A 48 -0.27 -4.61 1.99
N THR A 49 -0.34 -3.56 1.18
CA THR A 49 -1.33 -3.41 0.11
C THR A 49 -0.69 -3.49 -1.27
N ILE A 50 0.64 -3.47 -1.34
CA ILE A 50 1.42 -3.64 -2.55
C ILE A 50 2.64 -4.52 -2.24
N ASP A 51 2.88 -5.52 -3.09
CA ASP A 51 4.08 -6.32 -2.99
C ASP A 51 5.31 -5.47 -3.36
N ASP A 52 6.30 -5.45 -2.47
CA ASP A 52 7.56 -4.75 -2.69
C ASP A 52 8.66 -5.68 -3.23
N GLY A 53 8.33 -6.94 -3.51
CA GLY A 53 9.28 -7.95 -3.99
C GLY A 53 10.22 -8.47 -2.90
N SER A 54 9.96 -8.15 -1.63
CA SER A 54 10.78 -8.61 -0.50
C SER A 54 10.38 -9.99 0.02
N CYS A 55 9.35 -10.64 -0.55
CA CYS A 55 8.87 -11.95 -0.10
C CYS A 55 10.01 -12.99 -0.04
N LYS A 56 10.05 -13.73 1.08
CA LYS A 56 11.03 -14.77 1.36
C LYS A 56 10.33 -16.10 1.53
N TYR A 57 10.71 -17.07 0.73
CA TYR A 57 10.20 -18.42 0.81
C TYR A 57 11.25 -19.37 1.39
N ALA A 58 10.80 -20.50 1.91
CA ALA A 58 11.71 -21.53 2.41
C ALA A 58 12.69 -22.01 1.31
N SER A 59 12.24 -22.05 0.05
CA SER A 59 13.09 -22.37 -1.12
C SER A 59 14.23 -21.38 -1.33
N ASP A 60 14.01 -20.10 -1.05
CA ASP A 60 15.02 -19.05 -1.23
C ASP A 60 16.15 -19.19 -0.20
N GLN A 61 15.81 -19.68 0.99
CA GLN A 61 16.80 -19.95 2.04
C GLN A 61 17.67 -21.16 1.71
N VAL A 62 17.20 -22.09 0.86
CA VAL A 62 17.99 -23.23 0.37
C VAL A 62 18.97 -22.79 -0.72
N ALA A 63 18.60 -21.83 -1.57
CA ALA A 63 19.51 -21.29 -2.58
C ALA A 63 20.67 -20.48 -1.97
N SER A 64 20.46 -19.86 -0.79
CA SER A 64 21.49 -19.07 -0.09
C SER A 64 22.42 -19.90 0.81
N SER A 65 22.14 -21.19 1.02
CA SER A 65 22.97 -22.09 1.84
C SER A 65 23.90 -23.01 1.02
N TYR A 66 23.92 -22.85 -0.30
CA TYR A 66 24.75 -23.62 -1.25
C TYR A 66 25.86 -22.76 -1.89
N THR A 67 26.47 -21.88 -1.10
CA THR A 67 27.78 -21.24 -1.40
C THR A 67 28.74 -21.49 -0.27
#